data_AF-A0A7L9BQV7-F1
#
_entry.id   AF-A0A7L9BQV7-F1
#
_cell.length_a   1.000
_cell.length_b   1.000
_cell.length_c   1.000
_cell.angle_alpha   90.00
_cell.angle_beta   90.00
_cell.angle_gamma   90.00
#
_symmetry.space_group_name_H-M   'P 1'
#
loop_
_entity.id
_entity.type
_entity.pdbx_description
1 polymer ?
#
loop_
_entity_poly.entity_id
_entity_poly.type
_entity_poly.pdbx_seq_one_letter_code
_entity_poly.pdbx_strand_id
1 'polypeptide(L)'
;MTKRTPKTTKPEPTAAETFAARRNDIARLMDVLQMELDKHAEGAKADPRNWGFAGSLGKVRSDLIDLVGFLSKLDPEHVEAFLADAE
;
A
#
# COMPACT_ATOMS: atom_id res chain seq x y z
N MET A 1 15.41 27.91 47.22
CA MET A 1 14.24 27.47 46.44
C MET A 1 14.68 27.20 45.00
N THR A 2 14.87 25.94 44.64
CA THR A 2 15.21 25.53 43.27
C THR A 2 13.92 25.50 42.43
N LYS A 3 13.79 26.39 41.44
CA LYS A 3 12.64 26.44 40.53
C LYS A 3 12.71 25.24 39.57
N ARG A 4 11.70 24.37 39.58
CA ARG A 4 11.54 23.30 38.57
C ARG A 4 11.12 23.93 37.25
N THR A 5 11.88 23.68 36.19
CA THR A 5 11.51 23.98 34.80
C THR A 5 10.37 23.04 34.35
N PRO A 6 9.32 23.57 33.69
CA PRO A 6 8.24 22.73 33.19
C PRO A 6 8.75 21.84 32.04
N LYS A 7 8.47 20.54 32.14
CA LYS A 7 8.80 19.56 31.11
C LYS A 7 7.85 19.80 29.92
N THR A 8 8.36 20.42 28.85
CA THR A 8 7.64 20.56 27.59
C THR A 8 7.41 19.18 26.97
N THR A 9 6.20 18.65 27.12
CA THR A 9 5.72 17.50 26.35
C THR A 9 5.37 18.00 24.94
N LYS A 10 5.93 17.36 23.91
CA LYS A 10 5.50 17.64 22.53
C LYS A 10 4.00 17.38 22.42
N PRO A 11 3.23 18.29 21.80
CA PRO A 11 1.81 18.05 21.57
C PRO A 11 1.63 16.81 20.69
N GLU A 12 0.59 16.03 20.99
CA GLU A 12 0.20 14.91 20.14
C GLU A 12 -0.26 15.41 18.77
N PRO A 13 0.02 14.67 17.69
CA PRO A 13 -0.40 15.07 16.36
C PRO A 13 -1.92 15.08 16.24
N THR A 14 -2.43 16.04 15.49
CA THR A 14 -3.83 16.12 15.12
C THR A 14 -4.24 14.97 14.18
N ALA A 15 -5.54 14.77 14.02
CA ALA A 15 -6.07 13.82 13.04
C ALA A 15 -5.62 14.15 11.60
N ALA A 16 -5.55 15.43 11.25
CA ALA A 16 -5.12 15.88 9.93
C ALA A 16 -3.63 15.59 9.68
N GLU A 17 -2.77 15.87 10.66
CA GLU A 17 -1.34 15.55 10.56
C GLU A 17 -1.10 14.03 10.49
N THR A 18 -1.85 13.26 11.29
CA THR A 18 -1.78 11.80 11.27
C THR A 18 -2.24 11.24 9.93
N PHE A 19 -3.31 11.77 9.35
CA PHE A 19 -3.78 11.38 8.02
C PHE A 19 -2.75 11.71 6.94
N ALA A 20 -2.20 12.92 6.95
CA ALA A 20 -1.18 13.34 5.98
C ALA A 20 0.09 12.48 6.05
N ALA A 21 0.56 12.17 7.27
CA ALA A 21 1.69 11.28 7.47
C ALA A 21 1.44 9.88 6.91
N ARG A 22 0.28 9.28 7.24
CA ARG A 22 -0.10 7.95 6.73
C ARG A 22 -0.25 7.93 5.22
N ARG A 23 -0.82 8.98 4.62
CA ARG A 23 -0.93 9.11 3.16
C ARG A 23 0.46 9.15 2.51
N ASN A 24 1.42 9.85 3.11
CA ASN A 24 2.79 9.90 2.61
C ASN A 24 3.49 8.54 2.73
N ASP A 25 3.26 7.79 3.81
CA ASP A 25 3.82 6.45 3.97
C ASP A 25 3.22 5.47 2.96
N ILE A 26 1.91 5.54 2.70
CA ILE A 26 1.26 4.75 1.65
C ILE A 26 1.86 5.08 0.28
N ALA A 27 2.07 6.34 -0.05
CA ALA A 27 2.70 6.73 -1.32
C ALA A 27 4.09 6.08 -1.49
N ARG A 28 4.92 6.10 -0.45
CA ARG A 28 6.23 5.43 -0.47
C ARG A 28 6.11 3.91 -0.62
N LEU A 29 5.12 3.30 0.02
CA LEU A 29 4.87 1.86 -0.14
C LEU A 29 4.45 1.52 -1.57
N MET A 30 3.69 2.39 -2.25
CA MET A 30 3.35 2.20 -3.67
C MET A 30 4.59 2.30 -4.56
N ASP A 31 5.49 3.25 -4.30
CA ASP A 31 6.75 3.37 -5.04
C ASP A 31 7.61 2.09 -4.87
N VAL A 32 7.72 1.58 -3.63
CA VAL A 32 8.44 0.33 -3.35
C VAL A 32 7.76 -0.87 -4.01
N LEU A 33 6.43 -0.94 -3.98
CA LEU A 33 5.67 -2.01 -4.64
C LEU A 33 5.98 -2.03 -6.14
N GLN A 34 6.01 -0.88 -6.81
CA GLN A 34 6.37 -0.80 -8.22
C GLN A 34 7.80 -1.33 -8.48
N MET A 35 8.76 -0.94 -7.65
CA MET A 35 10.15 -1.44 -7.75
C MET A 35 10.23 -2.97 -7.60
N GLU A 36 9.45 -3.57 -6.71
CA GLU A 36 9.42 -5.02 -6.51
C GLU A 36 8.71 -5.77 -7.65
N LEU A 37 7.68 -5.16 -8.25
CA LEU A 37 7.03 -5.67 -9.46
C LEU A 37 8.00 -5.70 -10.65
N ASP A 38 8.81 -4.65 -10.82
CA ASP A 38 9.83 -4.60 -11.88
C ASP A 38 10.88 -5.71 -11.69
N LYS A 39 11.34 -5.95 -10.45
CA LYS A 39 12.24 -7.07 -10.14
C LYS A 39 11.60 -8.43 -10.43
N HIS A 40 10.31 -8.60 -10.12
CA HIS A 40 9.57 -9.82 -10.46
C HIS A 40 9.48 -10.02 -11.97
N ALA A 41 9.29 -8.95 -12.74
CA ALA A 41 9.26 -9.02 -14.19
C ALA A 41 10.63 -9.47 -14.75
N GLU A 42 11.74 -8.94 -14.24
CA GLU A 42 13.07 -9.42 -14.64
C GLU A 42 13.31 -10.89 -14.24
N GLY A 43 12.85 -11.31 -13.06
CA GLY A 43 12.90 -12.71 -12.63
C GLY A 43 12.10 -13.64 -13.54
N ALA A 44 10.88 -13.24 -13.91
CA ALA A 44 10.02 -14.00 -14.82
C ALA A 44 10.61 -14.09 -16.24
N LYS A 45 11.30 -13.04 -16.72
CA LYS A 45 12.03 -13.10 -17.99
C LYS A 45 13.20 -14.08 -17.94
N ALA A 46 13.91 -14.12 -16.80
CA ALA A 46 15.05 -15.01 -16.61
C ALA A 46 14.65 -16.49 -16.46
N ASP A 47 13.47 -16.76 -15.89
CA ASP A 47 12.89 -18.11 -15.79
C ASP A 47 11.40 -18.15 -16.20
N PRO A 48 11.11 -18.18 -17.51
CA PRO A 48 9.74 -18.08 -18.03
C PRO A 48 8.83 -19.26 -17.68
N ARG A 49 9.39 -20.38 -17.19
CA ARG A 49 8.62 -21.57 -16.79
C ARG A 49 8.26 -21.55 -15.30
N ASN A 50 8.77 -20.59 -14.55
CA ASN A 50 8.46 -20.44 -13.15
C ASN A 50 7.11 -19.75 -12.94
N TRP A 51 6.08 -20.57 -12.76
CA TRP A 51 4.72 -20.14 -12.44
C TRP A 51 4.59 -19.39 -11.10
N GLY A 52 5.62 -19.44 -10.25
CA GLY A 52 5.66 -18.70 -8.99
C GLY A 52 5.53 -17.19 -9.19
N PHE A 53 6.10 -16.62 -10.26
CA PHE A 53 5.97 -15.19 -10.55
C PHE A 53 4.52 -14.80 -10.89
N ALA A 54 3.85 -15.57 -11.75
CA ALA A 54 2.45 -15.35 -12.08
C ALA A 54 1.55 -15.54 -10.85
N GLY A 55 1.82 -16.56 -10.02
CA GLY A 55 1.10 -16.78 -8.76
C GLY A 55 1.25 -15.63 -7.76
N SER A 56 2.46 -15.11 -7.57
CA SER A 56 2.72 -13.94 -6.73
C SER A 56 1.94 -12.71 -7.22
N LEU A 57 1.91 -12.45 -8.53
CA LEU A 57 1.13 -11.35 -9.10
C LEU A 57 -0.38 -11.53 -8.87
N GLY A 58 -0.89 -12.77 -8.96
CA GLY A 58 -2.28 -13.09 -8.62
C GLY A 58 -2.63 -12.71 -7.16
N LYS A 59 -1.74 -13.04 -6.21
CA LYS A 59 -1.92 -12.67 -4.80
C LYS A 59 -1.87 -11.15 -4.60
N VAL A 60 -0.89 -10.47 -5.21
CA VAL A 60 -0.76 -9.01 -5.12
C VAL A 60 -2.01 -8.32 -5.67
N ARG A 61 -2.56 -8.78 -6.81
CA ARG A 61 -3.81 -8.27 -7.37
C ARG A 61 -4.97 -8.40 -6.38
N SER A 62 -5.15 -9.58 -5.79
CA SER A 62 -6.22 -9.83 -4.80
C SER A 62 -6.10 -8.87 -3.61
N ASP A 63 -4.90 -8.69 -3.06
CA ASP A 63 -4.69 -7.80 -1.92
C ASP A 63 -4.98 -6.33 -2.26
N LEU A 64 -4.60 -5.89 -3.46
CA LEU A 64 -4.90 -4.54 -3.92
C LEU A 64 -6.40 -4.31 -4.08
N ILE A 65 -7.13 -5.31 -4.60
CA ILE A 65 -8.60 -5.26 -4.69
C ILE A 65 -9.21 -5.11 -3.30
N ASP A 66 -8.78 -5.92 -2.33
CA ASP A 66 -9.30 -5.86 -0.95
C ASP A 66 -9.04 -4.48 -0.31
N LEU A 67 -7.85 -3.91 -0.53
CA LEU A 67 -7.48 -2.58 -0.03
C LEU A 67 -8.34 -1.47 -0.67
N VAL A 68 -8.56 -1.54 -1.99
CA VAL A 68 -9.40 -0.58 -2.71
C VAL A 68 -10.86 -0.70 -2.29
N GLY A 69 -11.36 -1.94 -2.14
CA GLY A 69 -12.71 -2.23 -1.65
C GLY A 69 -12.92 -1.65 -0.26
N PHE A 70 -11.97 -1.86 0.65
CA PHE A 70 -11.98 -1.27 1.99
C PHE A 70 -12.06 0.27 1.96
N LEU A 71 -11.21 0.93 1.16
CA LEU A 71 -11.17 2.40 1.09
C LEU A 71 -12.43 2.98 0.44
N SER A 72 -12.97 2.28 -0.55
CA SER A 72 -14.12 2.72 -1.35
C SER A 72 -15.46 2.30 -0.74
N LYS A 73 -15.45 1.46 0.30
CA LYS A 73 -16.64 0.81 0.88
C LYS A 73 -17.42 0.00 -0.14
N LEU A 74 -16.68 -0.67 -1.03
CA LEU A 74 -17.22 -1.56 -2.06
C LEU A 74 -16.79 -2.99 -1.74
N ASP A 75 -17.63 -3.95 -2.08
CA ASP A 75 -17.23 -5.35 -2.05
C ASP A 75 -16.16 -5.61 -3.13
N PRO A 76 -15.20 -6.54 -2.90
CA PRO A 76 -14.17 -6.91 -3.86
C PRO A 76 -14.71 -7.19 -5.27
N GLU A 77 -15.88 -7.83 -5.37
CA GLU A 77 -16.56 -8.16 -6.63
C GLU A 77 -16.87 -6.92 -7.48
N HIS A 78 -17.22 -5.79 -6.86
CA HIS A 78 -17.48 -4.54 -7.57
C HIS A 78 -16.19 -3.90 -8.09
N VAL A 79 -15.09 -4.04 -7.33
CA VAL A 79 -13.76 -3.57 -7.78
C VAL A 79 -13.28 -4.44 -8.94
N GLU A 80 -13.51 -5.76 -8.89
CA GLU A 80 -13.18 -6.67 -9.98
C GLU A 80 -13.98 -6.38 -11.24
N ALA A 81 -15.29 -6.12 -11.13
CA ALA A 81 -16.12 -5.74 -12.26
C ALA A 81 -15.62 -4.45 -12.93
N PHE A 82 -15.23 -3.45 -12.13
CA PHE A 82 -14.62 -2.22 -12.65
C PHE A 82 -13.32 -2.48 -13.43
N LEU A 83 -12.48 -3.42 -12.97
CA LEU A 83 -11.25 -3.77 -13.66
C LEU A 83 -11.52 -4.55 -14.97
N ALA A 84 -12.55 -5.39 -15.00
CA ALA A 84 -12.91 -6.17 -16.18
C ALA A 84 -13.51 -5.30 -17.31
N ASP A 85 -14.21 -4.21 -16.96
CA ASP A 85 -14.75 -3.24 -17.94
C ASP A 85 -13.67 -2.32 -18.54
N ALA A 86 -12.46 -2.30 -17.96
CA ALA A 86 -11.35 -1.45 -18.38
C ALA A 86 -10.39 -2.15 -19.39
N GLU A 87 -10.66 -3.41 -19.74
CA GLU A 87 -9.91 -4.24 -20.71
C GLU A 87 -10.60 -4.28 -22.08
#